data_AF-A0A7V7V7R0-F1
#
_entry.id   AF-A0A7V7V7R0-F1
#
_cell.length_a   1.000
_cell.length_b   1.000
_cell.length_c   1.000
_cell.angle_alpha   90.00
_cell.angle_beta   90.00
_cell.angle_gamma   90.00
#
_symmetry.space_group_name_H-M   'P 1'
#
loop_
_entity.id
_entity.type
_entity.pdbx_description
1 polymer ?
#
loop_
_entity_poly.entity_id
_entity_poly.type
_entity_poly.pdbx_seq_one_letter_code
_entity_poly.pdbx_strand_id
1 'polypeptide(L)'
;AKTENNAKTENNTTTKNNTKTENNTKPEATSKNTQKDQQPAKQPNKQADTIKFTSEDAVKVLEKRMGTRSEEIHYGSGEDKLIGTINGIKLYDVLYVRESPENSRALNFAVGSDGNLYNWSKAQDGVLQPLNSN
;
A
#
# COMPACT_ATOMS: atom_id res chain seq x y z
N ALA A 1 -36.12 -40.91 -27.69
CA ALA A 1 -36.58 -40.37 -28.98
C ALA A 1 -37.40 -39.11 -28.71
N LYS A 2 -37.08 -38.02 -29.45
CA LYS A 2 -37.87 -36.82 -29.80
C LYS A 2 -38.38 -35.89 -28.67
N THR A 3 -37.84 -34.66 -28.54
CA THR A 3 -38.12 -33.40 -29.30
C THR A 3 -39.37 -32.70 -28.73
N GLU A 4 -39.29 -31.59 -27.99
CA GLU A 4 -38.95 -30.17 -28.29
C GLU A 4 -40.20 -29.29 -28.58
N ASN A 5 -40.28 -28.18 -27.82
CA ASN A 5 -40.54 -26.78 -28.22
C ASN A 5 -41.91 -26.05 -28.13
N ASN A 6 -41.74 -24.76 -27.76
CA ASN A 6 -42.54 -23.54 -28.00
C ASN A 6 -43.76 -23.23 -27.12
N ALA A 7 -44.04 -22.00 -26.66
CA ALA A 7 -43.50 -20.63 -26.83
C ALA A 7 -43.94 -19.81 -25.58
N LYS A 8 -43.47 -18.60 -25.20
CA LYS A 8 -43.46 -17.33 -25.96
C LYS A 8 -42.83 -16.19 -25.10
N THR A 9 -42.23 -15.25 -25.83
CA THR A 9 -41.51 -14.00 -25.53
C THR A 9 -42.22 -12.91 -24.70
N GLU A 10 -41.44 -12.11 -23.93
CA GLU A 10 -41.54 -10.64 -23.66
C GLU A 10 -40.39 -10.27 -22.68
N ASN A 11 -39.75 -9.11 -22.57
CA ASN A 11 -39.70 -7.82 -23.26
C ASN A 11 -38.39 -7.13 -22.76
N ASN A 12 -37.73 -6.41 -23.65
CA ASN A 12 -36.68 -5.42 -23.39
C ASN A 12 -37.05 -4.46 -22.24
N THR A 13 -36.19 -4.31 -21.23
CA THR A 13 -36.14 -3.07 -20.45
C THR A 13 -34.71 -2.72 -20.05
N THR A 14 -34.14 -1.79 -20.80
CA THR A 14 -33.03 -0.94 -20.36
C THR A 14 -33.32 -0.37 -18.97
N THR A 15 -32.41 -0.54 -18.01
CA THR A 15 -32.32 0.36 -16.86
C THR A 15 -30.87 0.77 -16.67
N LYS A 16 -30.54 1.97 -17.16
CA LYS A 16 -29.44 2.77 -16.61
C LYS A 16 -29.82 3.09 -15.17
N ASN A 17 -28.89 2.87 -14.24
CA ASN A 17 -28.59 3.85 -13.19
C ASN A 17 -27.23 3.54 -12.55
N ASN A 18 -26.27 4.44 -12.80
CA ASN A 18 -25.24 4.81 -11.84
C ASN A 18 -25.89 4.98 -10.46
N THR A 19 -25.26 4.50 -9.39
CA THR A 19 -24.98 5.26 -8.14
C THR A 19 -24.17 4.38 -7.16
N LYS A 20 -22.90 4.77 -6.99
CA LYS A 20 -22.17 4.89 -5.71
C LYS A 20 -22.25 3.70 -4.73
N THR A 21 -21.23 2.83 -4.76
CA THR A 21 -20.95 1.96 -3.59
C THR A 21 -20.34 2.82 -2.49
N GLU A 22 -21.02 2.80 -1.36
CA GLU A 22 -20.77 3.52 -0.12
C GLU A 22 -19.51 2.99 0.59
N ASN A 23 -18.45 3.81 0.61
CA ASN A 23 -17.32 3.61 1.51
C ASN A 23 -17.69 4.18 2.89
N ASN A 24 -18.14 3.34 3.82
CA ASN A 24 -18.07 3.58 5.26
C ASN A 24 -18.07 2.20 5.94
N THR A 25 -17.00 1.75 6.58
CA THR A 25 -16.88 1.94 8.04
C THR A 25 -15.44 1.71 8.50
N LYS A 26 -14.89 2.77 9.05
CA LYS A 26 -13.74 2.86 9.95
C LYS A 26 -13.93 1.95 11.18
N PRO A 27 -12.89 1.22 11.61
CA PRO A 27 -12.53 1.32 13.02
C PRO A 27 -11.31 2.19 13.21
N GLU A 28 -11.49 3.12 14.13
CA GLU A 28 -10.56 4.10 14.63
C GLU A 28 -9.61 3.38 15.59
N ALA A 29 -8.48 2.88 15.09
CA ALA A 29 -7.37 2.51 15.96
C ALA A 29 -6.62 3.79 16.32
N THR A 30 -7.04 4.45 17.40
CA THR A 30 -6.23 5.48 18.07
C THR A 30 -5.01 4.80 18.72
N SER A 31 -3.96 4.57 17.94
CA SER A 31 -2.65 4.28 18.52
C SER A 31 -2.02 5.60 18.94
N LYS A 32 -2.25 5.98 20.20
CA LYS A 32 -1.44 6.96 20.91
C LYS A 32 -0.03 6.39 21.06
N ASN A 33 0.86 6.68 20.13
CA ASN A 33 2.29 6.52 20.39
C ASN A 33 2.74 7.74 21.20
N THR A 34 2.79 7.60 22.52
CA THR A 34 3.47 8.53 23.42
C THR A 34 4.97 8.41 23.17
N GLN A 35 5.50 9.25 22.28
CA GLN A 35 6.93 9.55 22.22
C GLN A 35 7.35 10.15 23.57
N LYS A 36 7.99 9.35 24.41
CA LYS A 36 8.77 9.85 25.54
C LYS A 36 10.14 10.27 25.00
N ASP A 37 10.48 11.53 25.22
CA ASP A 37 11.74 12.16 24.87
C ASP A 37 12.96 11.25 25.09
N GLN A 38 13.67 10.95 24.00
CA GLN A 38 15.09 10.63 24.06
C GLN A 38 15.83 11.50 23.04
N GLN A 39 16.65 12.38 23.61
CA GLN A 39 17.43 13.42 22.98
C GLN A 39 18.54 12.82 22.08
N PRO A 40 18.80 13.35 20.88
CA PRO A 40 19.81 12.80 19.96
C PRO A 40 21.24 13.20 20.37
N ALA A 41 22.16 12.22 20.36
CA ALA A 41 23.59 12.47 20.39
C ALA A 41 24.05 13.05 19.04
N LYS A 42 24.81 14.14 19.12
CA LYS A 42 25.26 14.98 18.01
C LYS A 42 26.13 14.20 17.01
N GLN A 43 25.79 14.26 15.72
CA GLN A 43 26.74 14.09 14.61
C GLN A 43 26.65 15.29 13.65
N PRO A 44 27.76 15.67 13.00
CA PRO A 44 27.89 16.98 12.38
C PRO A 44 27.13 17.09 11.06
N ASN A 45 26.49 18.25 10.90
CA ASN A 45 25.79 18.71 9.70
C ASN A 45 26.61 18.50 8.41
N LYS A 46 26.03 17.74 7.48
CA LYS A 46 25.98 18.13 6.08
C LYS A 46 24.51 18.17 5.69
N GLN A 47 24.00 19.37 5.45
CA GLN A 47 22.70 19.58 4.87
C GLN A 47 22.80 19.07 3.43
N ALA A 48 22.56 17.78 3.24
CA ALA A 48 22.41 17.19 1.93
C ALA A 48 21.12 17.75 1.33
N ASP A 49 21.19 18.18 0.07
CA ASP A 49 20.04 18.57 -0.74
C ASP A 49 18.86 17.65 -0.41
N THR A 50 17.89 18.18 0.32
CA THR A 50 16.80 17.40 0.86
C THR A 50 15.82 17.18 -0.27
N ILE A 51 16.18 16.32 -1.22
CA ILE A 51 15.21 15.73 -2.16
C ILE A 51 14.16 15.12 -1.24
N LYS A 52 12.99 15.76 -1.21
CA LYS A 52 11.89 15.36 -0.34
C LYS A 52 11.45 13.98 -0.82
N PHE A 53 11.86 12.93 -0.11
CA PHE A 53 11.36 11.59 -0.37
C PHE A 53 9.85 11.57 -0.12
N THR A 54 9.09 11.10 -1.10
CA THR A 54 7.63 11.08 -1.11
C THR A 54 7.09 9.64 -1.11
N SER A 55 5.77 9.51 -0.93
CA SER A 55 5.07 8.23 -1.13
C SER A 55 5.24 7.68 -2.55
N GLU A 56 5.38 8.53 -3.56
CA GLU A 56 5.61 8.08 -4.94
C GLU A 56 7.02 7.49 -5.11
N ASP A 57 8.02 8.06 -4.44
CA ASP A 57 9.38 7.50 -4.41
C ASP A 57 9.40 6.14 -3.72
N ALA A 58 8.64 5.98 -2.63
CA ALA A 58 8.45 4.71 -1.96
C ALA A 58 7.85 3.64 -2.88
N VAL A 59 6.84 4.01 -3.68
CA VAL A 59 6.25 3.10 -4.66
C VAL A 59 7.30 2.68 -5.70
N LYS A 60 8.10 3.61 -6.22
CA LYS A 60 9.19 3.31 -7.18
C LYS A 60 10.24 2.36 -6.60
N VAL A 61 10.55 2.47 -5.30
CA VAL A 61 11.46 1.53 -4.61
C VAL A 61 10.87 0.12 -4.60
N LEU A 62 9.58 -0.02 -4.26
CA LEU A 62 8.93 -1.32 -4.22
C LEU A 62 8.77 -1.93 -5.62
N GLU A 63 8.43 -1.13 -6.63
CA GLU A 63 8.36 -1.55 -8.05
C GLU A 63 9.67 -2.17 -8.54
N LYS A 64 10.81 -1.55 -8.24
CA LYS A 64 12.13 -2.09 -8.61
C LYS A 64 12.39 -3.48 -8.01
N ARG A 65 11.75 -3.80 -6.89
CA ARG A 65 11.98 -5.05 -6.15
C ARG A 65 10.95 -6.12 -6.44
N MET A 66 9.72 -5.73 -6.75
CA MET A 66 8.56 -6.63 -6.91
C MET A 66 8.09 -6.76 -8.36
N GLY A 67 8.57 -5.91 -9.26
CA GLY A 67 8.26 -5.91 -10.69
C GLY A 67 7.49 -4.67 -11.14
N THR A 68 7.57 -4.33 -12.42
CA THR A 68 6.87 -3.18 -13.00
C THR A 68 5.34 -3.34 -12.91
N ARG A 69 4.62 -2.22 -12.84
CA ARG A 69 3.15 -2.19 -12.95
C ARG A 69 2.66 -2.90 -14.22
N SER A 70 1.54 -3.61 -14.08
CA SER A 70 0.85 -4.29 -15.18
C SER A 70 -0.64 -4.44 -14.84
N GLU A 71 -1.42 -5.09 -15.70
CA GLU A 71 -2.81 -5.46 -15.37
C GLU A 71 -2.90 -6.39 -14.16
N GLU A 72 -1.85 -7.18 -13.92
CA GLU A 72 -1.75 -8.11 -12.79
C GLU A 72 -1.10 -7.46 -11.56
N ILE A 73 -0.18 -6.50 -11.72
CA ILE A 73 0.60 -5.91 -10.63
C ILE A 73 0.25 -4.44 -10.41
N HIS A 74 -0.25 -4.14 -9.22
CA HIS A 74 -0.67 -2.80 -8.80
C HIS A 74 0.06 -2.36 -7.54
N TYR A 75 0.31 -1.06 -7.43
CA TYR A 75 0.89 -0.44 -6.26
C TYR A 75 0.02 0.73 -5.81
N GLY A 76 -0.18 0.84 -4.51
CA GLY A 76 -0.94 1.93 -3.90
C GLY A 76 -0.18 2.50 -2.72
N SER A 77 0.08 3.80 -2.76
CA SER A 77 0.39 4.58 -1.56
C SER A 77 -0.50 5.80 -1.58
N GLY A 78 -1.24 6.03 -0.50
CA GLY A 78 -1.95 7.30 -0.32
C GLY A 78 -0.96 8.45 -0.15
N GLU A 79 -1.44 9.68 -0.36
CA GLU A 79 -0.71 10.89 0.02
C GLU A 79 -0.41 10.85 1.52
N ASP A 80 0.81 11.22 1.91
CA ASP A 80 1.26 11.27 3.31
C ASP A 80 1.06 9.98 4.14
N LYS A 81 1.08 8.81 3.50
CA LYS A 81 1.16 7.49 4.17
C LYS A 81 2.50 7.22 4.88
N LEU A 82 3.07 8.24 5.53
CA LEU A 82 4.20 8.11 6.43
C LEU A 82 3.73 7.37 7.68
N ILE A 83 4.22 6.13 7.87
CA ILE A 83 3.89 5.30 9.03
C ILE A 83 4.87 5.47 10.19
N GLY A 84 6.00 6.16 9.96
CA GLY A 84 6.92 6.50 11.02
C GLY A 84 8.23 7.09 10.52
N THR A 85 9.03 7.60 11.44
CA THR A 85 10.44 7.91 11.21
C THR A 85 11.26 7.25 12.30
N ILE A 86 12.16 6.34 11.91
CA ILE A 86 13.00 5.58 12.85
C ILE A 86 14.46 5.78 12.41
N ASN A 87 15.32 6.24 13.33
CA ASN A 87 16.73 6.54 13.03
C ASN A 87 16.92 7.49 11.83
N GLY A 88 16.00 8.44 11.62
CA GLY A 88 16.02 9.37 10.50
C GLY A 88 15.50 8.80 9.17
N ILE A 89 15.13 7.52 9.12
CA ILE A 89 14.54 6.87 7.96
C ILE A 89 13.03 7.08 8.00
N LYS A 90 12.48 7.77 7.00
CA LYS A 90 11.04 7.91 6.81
C LYS A 90 10.50 6.61 6.23
N LEU A 91 9.45 6.06 6.81
CA LEU A 91 8.83 4.81 6.40
C LEU A 91 7.45 5.08 5.84
N TYR A 92 7.17 4.58 4.65
CA TYR A 92 5.90 4.75 3.95
C TYR A 92 5.17 3.42 3.82
N ASP A 93 3.86 3.44 4.04
CA ASP A 93 2.97 2.31 3.78
C ASP A 93 2.65 2.21 2.29
N VAL A 94 3.17 1.16 1.66
CA VAL A 94 2.93 0.84 0.26
C VAL A 94 2.22 -0.50 0.16
N LEU A 95 1.00 -0.47 -0.37
CA LEU A 95 0.24 -1.65 -0.75
C LEU A 95 0.74 -2.17 -2.09
N TYR A 96 1.08 -3.44 -2.13
CA TYR A 96 1.31 -4.21 -3.34
C TYR A 96 0.18 -5.20 -3.54
N VAL A 97 -0.44 -5.17 -4.71
CA VAL A 97 -1.46 -6.13 -5.12
C VAL A 97 -0.95 -6.86 -6.36
N ARG A 98 -1.04 -8.19 -6.32
CA ARG A 98 -0.88 -9.04 -7.49
C ARG A 98 -2.17 -9.82 -7.67
N GLU A 99 -2.82 -9.68 -8.82
CA GLU A 99 -4.07 -10.35 -9.14
C GLU A 99 -3.87 -11.28 -10.33
N SER A 100 -3.74 -12.57 -10.04
CA SER A 100 -3.70 -13.63 -11.05
C SER A 100 -4.88 -14.58 -10.83
N PRO A 101 -5.42 -15.23 -11.87
CA PRO A 101 -6.53 -16.18 -11.73
C PRO A 101 -6.28 -17.29 -10.70
N GLU A 102 -5.02 -17.68 -10.54
CA GLU A 102 -4.60 -18.78 -9.66
C GLU A 102 -4.06 -18.29 -8.30
N ASN A 103 -3.60 -17.04 -8.22
CA ASN A 103 -2.87 -16.51 -7.06
C ASN A 103 -3.03 -14.98 -6.94
N SER A 104 -4.01 -14.55 -6.15
CA SER A 104 -4.15 -13.15 -5.77
C SER A 104 -3.55 -12.89 -4.38
N ARG A 105 -2.77 -11.82 -4.24
CA ARG A 105 -2.20 -11.39 -2.96
C ARG A 105 -2.22 -9.88 -2.83
N ALA A 106 -2.50 -9.40 -1.62
CA ALA A 106 -2.37 -8.01 -1.23
C ALA A 106 -1.48 -7.94 0.01
N LEU A 107 -0.39 -7.19 -0.05
CA LEU A 107 0.63 -7.09 1.00
C LEU A 107 1.00 -5.63 1.21
N ASN A 108 1.05 -5.19 2.47
CA ASN A 108 1.62 -3.90 2.82
C ASN A 108 3.10 -4.04 3.15
N PHE A 109 3.89 -3.08 2.66
CA PHE A 109 5.31 -2.96 2.95
C PHE A 109 5.58 -1.63 3.64
N ALA A 110 6.52 -1.65 4.60
CA ALA A 110 7.15 -0.43 5.07
C ALA A 110 8.34 -0.15 4.16
N VAL A 111 8.26 0.91 3.36
CA VAL A 111 9.33 1.29 2.43
C VAL A 111 10.07 2.49 3.00
N GLY A 112 11.38 2.33 3.20
CA GLY A 112 12.21 3.38 3.77
C GLY A 112 12.75 4.36 2.73
N SER A 113 12.95 5.60 3.17
CA SER A 113 13.65 6.65 2.41
C SER A 113 15.12 6.33 2.12
N ASP A 114 15.66 5.30 2.75
CA ASP A 114 16.97 4.71 2.50
C ASP A 114 16.96 3.66 1.36
N GLY A 115 15.79 3.41 0.75
CA GLY A 115 15.60 2.47 -0.36
C GLY A 115 15.40 1.01 0.07
N ASN A 116 15.27 0.74 1.37
CA ASN A 116 15.09 -0.61 1.89
C ASN A 116 13.62 -0.95 2.17
N LEU A 117 13.32 -2.25 2.17
CA LEU A 117 12.00 -2.78 2.58
C LEU A 117 12.08 -3.31 4.01
N TYR A 118 11.05 -3.03 4.78
CA TYR A 118 10.90 -3.40 6.17
C TYR A 118 9.58 -4.11 6.41
N ASN A 119 9.53 -4.91 7.47
CA ASN A 119 8.30 -5.52 7.92
C ASN A 119 7.30 -4.43 8.32
N TRP A 120 6.17 -4.37 7.61
CA TRP A 120 5.16 -3.33 7.79
C TRP A 120 4.53 -3.30 9.19
N SER A 121 4.28 -4.46 9.79
CA SER A 121 3.73 -4.54 11.14
C SER A 121 4.75 -4.02 12.16
N LYS A 122 6.02 -4.42 12.04
CA LYS A 122 7.07 -3.98 12.97
C LYS A 122 7.39 -2.50 12.87
N ALA A 123 7.33 -1.95 11.65
CA ALA A 123 7.52 -0.52 11.44
C ALA A 123 6.48 0.33 12.18
N GLN A 124 5.23 -0.12 12.25
CA GLN A 124 4.17 0.55 13.01
C GLN A 124 4.41 0.48 14.52
N ASP A 125 5.07 -0.56 15.01
CA ASP A 125 5.51 -0.68 16.40
C ASP A 125 6.78 0.16 16.69
N GLY A 126 7.28 0.92 15.71
CA GLY A 126 8.52 1.70 15.85
C GLY A 126 9.80 0.86 15.77
N VAL A 127 9.72 -0.37 15.22
CA VAL A 127 10.85 -1.29 15.09
C VAL A 127 11.26 -1.44 13.63
N LEU A 128 12.52 -1.13 13.31
CA LEU A 128 13.11 -1.39 12.00
C LEU A 128 13.54 -2.85 11.88
N GLN A 129 12.70 -3.66 11.23
CA GLN A 129 13.04 -5.04 10.88
C GLN A 129 13.15 -5.17 9.35
N PRO A 130 14.37 -5.22 8.79
CA PRO A 130 14.57 -5.37 7.35
C PRO A 130 13.93 -6.65 6.81
N LEU A 131 13.35 -6.57 5.61
CA LEU A 131 13.01 -7.74 4.81
C LEU A 131 14.26 -8.09 3.98
N ASN A 132 15.03 -9.04 4.50
CA ASN A 132 16.30 -9.48 3.92
C ASN A 132 16.21 -9.58 2.40
N SER A 133 17.10 -8.88 1.69
CA SER A 133 17.35 -9.12 0.27
C SER A 133 18.02 -10.48 0.16
N ASN A 134 17.23 -11.51 -0.14
CA ASN A 134 17.78 -12.80 -0.54
C ASN A 134 18.20 -12.74 -2.01
#